data_AF-A0A662FBC9-F1
#
_entry.id   AF-A0A662FBC9-F1
#
_cell.length_a   1.000
_cell.length_b   1.000
_cell.length_c   1.000
_cell.angle_alpha   90.00
_cell.angle_beta   90.00
_cell.angle_gamma   90.00
#
_symmetry.space_group_name_H-M   'P 1'
#
loop_
_entity.id
_entity.type
_entity.pdbx_description
1 polymer ?
#
loop_
_entity_poly.entity_id
_entity_poly.type
_entity_poly.pdbx_seq_one_letter_code
_entity_poly.pdbx_strand_id
1 'polypeptide(L)'
;MLELKIHSHREKQPNDKEFEYWVKIPLELINGAVLSIANRGELNHSSGLVRHLMDENGNMVAFSGVRIESDRVITDKEELRKYHWSYDTHLKHMGLIDETGKPTKTAIVIGNRDLGNNFWHIAWERGEQEPLFYLLKEPITKRIYHCFVVWEHGVLGIEEFRFDSEHRVYRARTGIEVSDTVDWLVSGKPLVIEGQPLNLGDPRVVEQFYDIRHVIHFNYKTQLTYIQGLSKIPELNRPGLTDMRILEYIYANYPEEFGERAIEVLNSPETKPARYYFNAVGLSDRELIICQKFASLEELANFMIEKLGVKRAIVLDEGGSVATWASYHGPDGGFENVSSYFRPSALSLIGFELVESR
;
A
#
# COMPACT_ATOMS: atom_id res chain seq x y z
N MET A 1 -32.58 0.88 -15.38
CA MET A 1 -32.05 -0.16 -14.46
C MET A 1 -31.06 -1.06 -15.19
N LEU A 2 -29.86 -0.55 -15.47
CA LEU A 2 -28.70 -1.44 -15.58
C LEU A 2 -28.46 -2.03 -14.20
N GLU A 3 -28.70 -3.33 -14.06
CA GLU A 3 -28.15 -4.12 -12.96
C GLU A 3 -26.63 -3.88 -13.02
N LEU A 4 -26.07 -3.15 -12.04
CA LEU A 4 -24.63 -3.07 -11.89
C LEU A 4 -24.14 -4.50 -11.77
N LYS A 5 -23.55 -5.05 -12.85
CA LYS A 5 -22.88 -6.36 -12.86
C LYS A 5 -21.55 -6.26 -12.11
N ILE A 6 -21.60 -5.65 -10.93
CA ILE A 6 -20.56 -5.73 -9.93
C ILE A 6 -20.64 -7.16 -9.40
N HIS A 7 -19.76 -8.01 -9.92
CA HIS A 7 -19.54 -9.32 -9.34
C HIS A 7 -18.75 -9.12 -8.06
N SER A 8 -19.45 -8.95 -6.94
CA SER A 8 -18.85 -8.98 -5.61
C SER A 8 -18.95 -10.40 -5.04
N HIS A 9 -17.84 -10.90 -4.51
CA HIS A 9 -17.79 -12.17 -3.80
C HIS A 9 -17.38 -11.91 -2.35
N ARG A 10 -17.98 -12.64 -1.41
CA ARG A 10 -17.57 -12.64 -0.01
C ARG A 10 -17.67 -14.04 0.58
N GLU A 11 -16.52 -14.63 0.91
CA GLU A 11 -16.46 -15.99 1.45
C GLU A 11 -15.57 -16.06 2.70
N LYS A 12 -16.10 -16.72 3.73
CA LYS A 12 -15.39 -16.96 4.99
C LYS A 12 -14.42 -18.13 4.81
N GLN A 13 -13.13 -17.90 5.04
CA GLN A 13 -12.13 -18.95 4.89
C GLN A 13 -12.25 -20.00 6.02
N PRO A 14 -12.10 -21.31 5.74
CA PRO A 14 -12.43 -22.39 6.69
C PRO A 14 -11.69 -22.35 8.04
N ASN A 15 -10.56 -21.64 8.14
CA ASN A 15 -9.72 -21.58 9.35
C ASN A 15 -9.26 -20.17 9.74
N ASP A 16 -9.71 -19.12 9.04
CA ASP A 16 -9.32 -17.73 9.31
C ASP A 16 -10.54 -16.87 9.67
N LYS A 17 -10.32 -15.83 10.49
CA LYS A 17 -11.34 -14.79 10.77
C LYS A 17 -11.52 -13.83 9.59
N GLU A 18 -10.75 -13.99 8.52
CA GLU A 18 -10.69 -13.07 7.39
C GLU A 18 -11.61 -13.56 6.24
N PHE A 19 -12.21 -12.60 5.54
CA PHE A 19 -13.05 -12.85 4.37
C PHE A 19 -12.24 -12.67 3.09
N GLU A 20 -12.48 -13.47 2.07
CA GLU A 20 -12.06 -13.09 0.71
C GLU A 20 -13.11 -12.13 0.14
N TYR A 21 -12.66 -10.99 -0.40
CA TYR A 21 -13.51 -10.04 -1.12
C TYR A 21 -12.86 -9.65 -2.44
N TRP A 22 -13.63 -9.60 -3.52
CA TRP A 22 -13.18 -8.98 -4.76
C TRP A 22 -14.36 -8.41 -5.53
N VAL A 23 -14.07 -7.41 -6.35
CA VAL A 23 -15.01 -6.81 -7.29
C VAL A 23 -14.34 -6.59 -8.64
N LYS A 24 -15.06 -6.92 -9.71
CA LYS A 24 -14.70 -6.57 -11.08
C LYS A 24 -15.63 -5.47 -11.58
N ILE A 25 -15.06 -4.38 -12.08
CA ILE A 25 -15.78 -3.22 -12.57
C ILE A 25 -15.37 -3.03 -14.03
N PRO A 26 -16.29 -3.19 -14.99
CA PRO A 26 -16.02 -2.85 -16.37
C PRO A 26 -15.51 -1.40 -16.50
N LEU A 27 -14.45 -1.19 -17.27
CA LEU A 27 -13.81 0.13 -17.39
C LEU A 27 -14.77 1.17 -17.95
N GLU A 28 -15.74 0.78 -18.79
CA GLU A 28 -16.79 1.66 -19.30
C GLU A 28 -17.76 2.17 -18.23
N LEU A 29 -17.77 1.56 -17.04
CA LEU A 29 -18.55 2.02 -15.90
C LEU A 29 -17.76 2.96 -14.99
N ILE A 30 -16.45 3.13 -15.20
CA ILE A 30 -15.65 4.09 -14.43
C ILE A 30 -15.84 5.48 -15.05
N ASN A 31 -16.45 6.39 -14.29
CA ASN A 31 -16.66 7.79 -14.68
C ASN A 31 -15.51 8.70 -14.24
N GLY A 32 -14.69 8.25 -13.30
CA GLY A 32 -13.55 8.99 -12.79
C GLY A 32 -12.86 8.24 -11.66
N ALA A 33 -11.66 8.67 -11.32
CA ALA A 33 -10.94 8.18 -10.15
C ALA A 33 -10.27 9.35 -9.44
N VAL A 34 -10.37 9.35 -8.11
CA VAL A 34 -9.94 10.45 -7.25
C VAL A 34 -9.00 9.92 -6.18
N LEU A 35 -7.96 10.70 -5.88
CA LEU A 35 -7.02 10.42 -4.80
C LEU A 35 -7.26 11.42 -3.68
N SER A 36 -7.23 10.96 -2.44
CA SER A 36 -7.22 11.85 -1.28
C SER A 36 -6.02 11.53 -0.41
N ILE A 37 -5.30 12.57 0.02
CA ILE A 37 -4.18 12.51 0.96
C ILE A 37 -4.47 13.49 2.09
N ALA A 38 -4.68 12.98 3.30
CA ALA A 38 -4.96 13.78 4.48
C ALA A 38 -3.80 14.71 4.81
N ASN A 39 -4.10 16.00 5.01
CA ASN A 39 -3.12 17.03 5.34
C ASN A 39 -1.88 17.02 4.41
N ARG A 40 -2.09 16.79 3.11
CA ARG A 40 -1.04 16.63 2.09
C ARG A 40 0.14 17.60 2.26
N GLY A 41 -0.14 18.90 2.38
CA GLY A 41 0.90 19.93 2.50
C GLY A 41 1.73 19.85 3.78
N GLU A 42 1.16 19.42 4.91
CA GLU A 42 1.92 19.23 6.16
C GLU A 42 2.69 17.91 6.19
N LEU A 43 2.16 16.89 5.50
CA LEU A 43 2.74 15.56 5.47
C LEU A 43 3.83 15.44 4.39
N ASN A 44 3.79 16.26 3.33
CA ASN A 44 4.79 16.25 2.28
C ASN A 44 6.17 16.63 2.84
N HIS A 45 7.20 15.87 2.47
CA HIS A 45 8.56 15.99 3.01
C HIS A 45 8.67 15.86 4.54
N SER A 46 7.61 15.38 5.21
CA SER A 46 7.69 15.01 6.62
C SER A 46 8.29 13.62 6.78
N SER A 47 8.64 13.23 7.99
CA SER A 47 9.07 11.84 8.22
C SER A 47 7.92 10.84 8.11
N GLY A 48 6.66 11.28 8.11
CA GLY A 48 5.48 10.41 8.07
C GLY A 48 5.18 9.75 9.41
N LEU A 49 4.39 8.68 9.39
CA LEU A 49 4.00 7.89 10.56
C LEU A 49 5.11 6.90 10.93
N VAL A 50 6.32 7.42 11.16
CA VAL A 50 7.55 6.64 11.24
C VAL A 50 7.47 5.53 12.30
N ARG A 51 7.13 4.30 11.88
CA ARG A 51 7.42 3.08 12.65
C ARG A 51 8.91 2.74 12.61
N HIS A 52 9.67 3.40 11.73
CA HIS A 52 11.01 3.02 11.33
C HIS A 52 11.93 4.24 11.13
N LEU A 53 12.76 4.56 12.12
CA LEU A 53 13.50 5.80 12.13
C LEU A 53 14.67 5.75 11.16
N MET A 54 15.00 6.87 10.52
CA MET A 54 16.12 7.02 9.58
C MET A 54 17.12 8.08 10.07
N ASP A 55 18.43 7.81 10.05
CA ASP A 55 19.48 8.79 10.38
C ASP A 55 19.63 9.86 9.30
N GLU A 56 20.47 10.86 9.54
CA GLU A 56 20.77 11.95 8.59
C GLU A 56 21.29 11.48 7.22
N ASN A 57 21.86 10.28 7.14
CA ASN A 57 22.37 9.68 5.92
C ASN A 57 21.32 8.83 5.19
N GLY A 58 20.15 8.62 5.79
CA GLY A 58 19.08 7.77 5.23
C GLY A 58 19.25 6.28 5.55
N ASN A 59 20.02 5.93 6.58
CA ASN A 59 20.10 4.56 7.08
C ASN A 59 19.01 4.30 8.11
N MET A 60 18.47 3.07 8.17
CA MET A 60 17.45 2.73 9.16
C MET A 60 18.06 2.52 10.56
N VAL A 61 17.60 3.31 11.54
CA VAL A 61 18.07 3.32 12.94
C VAL A 61 17.10 2.71 13.94
N ALA A 62 15.84 2.56 13.55
CA ALA A 62 14.90 1.78 14.32
C ALA A 62 13.90 1.12 13.41
N PHE A 63 13.41 -0.05 13.80
CA PHE A 63 12.42 -0.81 13.08
C PHE A 63 11.33 -1.29 14.05
N SER A 64 10.11 -0.75 13.91
CA SER A 64 8.97 -1.07 14.78
C SER A 64 9.25 -1.00 16.28
N GLY A 65 10.00 0.03 16.70
CA GLY A 65 10.36 0.25 18.09
C GLY A 65 11.56 -0.58 18.59
N VAL A 66 12.16 -1.41 17.74
CA VAL A 66 13.48 -2.01 17.99
C VAL A 66 14.55 -1.07 17.47
N ARG A 67 15.49 -0.67 18.33
CA ARG A 67 16.62 0.18 17.96
C ARG A 67 17.67 -0.67 17.25
N ILE A 68 18.02 -0.28 16.02
CA ILE A 68 19.19 -0.76 15.29
C ILE A 68 20.30 0.23 15.66
N GLU A 69 21.44 -0.23 16.18
CA GLU A 69 22.44 0.63 16.84
C GLU A 69 22.74 1.92 16.05
N SER A 70 22.22 3.06 16.54
CA SER A 70 22.62 4.43 16.18
C SER A 70 21.83 5.46 17.00
N ASP A 71 22.41 6.65 17.12
CA ASP A 71 22.03 7.69 18.08
C ASP A 71 21.07 8.70 17.47
N ARG A 72 19.79 8.59 17.86
CA ARG A 72 18.78 9.64 18.11
C ARG A 72 17.39 9.14 17.72
N VAL A 73 16.40 9.45 18.54
CA VAL A 73 15.00 9.07 18.35
C VAL A 73 14.11 10.26 18.73
N ILE A 74 13.19 10.65 17.84
CA ILE A 74 12.06 11.55 18.17
C ILE A 74 10.79 10.70 18.02
N THR A 75 10.02 10.55 19.10
CA THR A 75 8.75 9.80 19.08
C THR A 75 7.72 10.53 19.91
N ASP A 76 6.86 11.32 19.28
CA ASP A 76 5.56 11.66 19.87
C ASP A 76 4.44 11.05 19.03
N LYS A 77 3.76 10.05 19.62
CA LYS A 77 2.65 9.34 18.97
C LYS A 77 1.37 10.19 18.93
N GLU A 78 1.23 11.19 19.78
CA GLU A 78 0.07 12.09 19.79
C GLU A 78 0.12 13.03 18.57
N GLU A 79 1.30 13.51 18.18
CA GLU A 79 1.48 14.32 16.98
C GLU A 79 1.07 13.59 15.70
N LEU A 80 1.23 12.26 15.64
CA LEU A 80 0.99 11.51 14.41
C LEU A 80 -0.51 11.29 14.10
N ARG A 81 -1.39 11.45 15.10
CA ARG A 81 -2.84 11.36 14.89
C ARG A 81 -3.39 12.53 14.06
N LYS A 82 -2.76 13.71 14.13
CA LYS A 82 -3.20 14.89 13.38
C LYS A 82 -3.18 14.66 11.87
N TYR A 83 -2.30 13.77 11.41
CA TYR A 83 -2.18 13.43 9.99
C TYR A 83 -3.29 12.52 9.45
N HIS A 84 -4.11 11.90 10.30
CA HIS A 84 -5.16 11.00 9.84
C HIS A 84 -6.52 11.67 9.77
N TRP A 85 -7.22 11.41 8.69
CA TRP A 85 -8.63 11.74 8.54
C TRP A 85 -9.49 10.50 8.74
N SER A 86 -10.74 10.68 9.20
CA SER A 86 -11.73 9.62 9.10
C SER A 86 -12.08 9.35 7.63
N TYR A 87 -12.62 8.17 7.33
CA TYR A 87 -13.15 7.88 5.99
C TYR A 87 -14.15 8.96 5.54
N ASP A 88 -15.11 9.35 6.38
CA ASP A 88 -16.08 10.40 6.05
C ASP A 88 -15.42 11.72 5.64
N THR A 89 -14.34 12.11 6.31
CA THR A 89 -13.60 13.33 5.99
C THR A 89 -12.95 13.22 4.61
N HIS A 90 -12.33 12.08 4.28
CA HIS A 90 -11.81 11.83 2.93
C HIS A 90 -12.94 11.80 1.88
N LEU A 91 -14.05 11.12 2.16
CA LEU A 91 -15.18 11.00 1.24
C LEU A 91 -15.80 12.36 0.92
N LYS A 92 -15.96 13.24 1.92
CA LYS A 92 -16.38 14.63 1.74
C LYS A 92 -15.39 15.43 0.91
N HIS A 93 -14.10 15.30 1.23
CA HIS A 93 -13.03 15.98 0.49
C HIS A 93 -12.99 15.58 -0.99
N MET A 94 -13.24 14.30 -1.29
CA MET A 94 -13.37 13.78 -2.66
C MET A 94 -14.72 14.12 -3.31
N GLY A 95 -15.66 14.76 -2.60
CA GLY A 95 -16.99 15.08 -3.10
C GLY A 95 -17.87 13.86 -3.40
N LEU A 96 -17.60 12.72 -2.74
CA LEU A 96 -18.35 11.46 -2.92
C LEU A 96 -19.55 11.34 -1.97
N ILE A 97 -19.53 12.08 -0.87
CA ILE A 97 -20.65 12.24 0.06
C ILE A 97 -20.87 13.72 0.38
N ASP A 98 -22.08 14.06 0.80
CA ASP A 98 -22.45 15.41 1.23
C ASP A 98 -22.10 15.66 2.72
N GLU A 99 -22.44 16.85 3.21
CA GLU A 99 -22.18 17.23 4.60
C GLU A 99 -22.94 16.37 5.63
N THR A 100 -24.04 15.75 5.23
CA THR A 100 -24.85 14.83 6.06
C THR A 100 -24.36 13.39 6.01
N GLY A 101 -23.35 13.10 5.18
CA GLY A 101 -22.79 11.76 4.99
C GLY A 101 -23.47 10.95 3.89
N LYS A 102 -24.41 11.53 3.14
CA LYS A 102 -25.12 10.82 2.09
C LYS A 102 -24.31 10.77 0.80
N PRO A 103 -24.27 9.63 0.11
CA PRO A 103 -23.62 9.54 -1.20
C PRO A 103 -24.19 10.55 -2.20
N THR A 104 -23.32 11.33 -2.81
CA THR A 104 -23.63 12.25 -3.92
C THR A 104 -23.33 11.64 -5.28
N LYS A 105 -22.52 10.57 -5.28
CA LYS A 105 -22.11 9.81 -6.46
C LYS A 105 -22.14 8.32 -6.15
N THR A 106 -22.33 7.50 -7.18
CA THR A 106 -22.05 6.07 -7.05
C THR A 106 -20.54 5.86 -7.08
N ALA A 107 -19.95 5.24 -6.05
CA ALA A 107 -18.51 5.06 -5.97
C ALA A 107 -18.10 3.84 -5.13
N ILE A 108 -16.89 3.34 -5.40
CA ILE A 108 -16.18 2.38 -4.55
C ILE A 108 -14.86 3.02 -4.12
N VAL A 109 -14.53 2.91 -2.84
CA VAL A 109 -13.37 3.56 -2.22
C VAL A 109 -12.53 2.53 -1.48
N ILE A 110 -11.22 2.57 -1.70
CA ILE A 110 -10.26 1.66 -1.10
C ILE A 110 -9.16 2.39 -0.35
N GLY A 111 -8.59 1.72 0.65
CA GLY A 111 -7.40 2.20 1.37
C GLY A 111 -6.15 2.21 0.50
N ASN A 112 -5.30 3.23 0.68
CA ASN A 112 -3.96 3.31 0.11
C ASN A 112 -2.95 3.82 1.16
N ARG A 113 -3.11 3.37 2.40
CA ARG A 113 -2.43 3.93 3.57
C ARG A 113 -0.94 3.68 3.61
N ASP A 114 -0.36 2.82 2.78
CA ASP A 114 1.10 2.81 2.62
C ASP A 114 1.64 4.19 2.23
N LEU A 115 0.90 4.91 1.37
CA LEU A 115 1.18 6.30 1.02
C LEU A 115 1.08 7.20 2.26
N GLY A 116 2.20 7.85 2.60
CA GLY A 116 2.31 8.72 3.77
C GLY A 116 2.63 8.00 5.09
N ASN A 117 2.47 6.67 5.17
CA ASN A 117 2.90 5.89 6.33
C ASN A 117 4.32 5.35 6.18
N ASN A 118 4.65 4.88 4.98
CA ASN A 118 5.85 4.11 4.70
C ASN A 118 6.69 4.81 3.63
N PHE A 119 8.00 4.67 3.72
CA PHE A 119 8.89 5.06 2.62
C PHE A 119 8.61 4.19 1.39
N TRP A 120 9.09 4.65 0.24
CA TRP A 120 8.92 4.03 -1.08
C TRP A 120 7.51 4.14 -1.66
N HIS A 121 6.68 4.96 -1.04
CA HIS A 121 5.34 5.28 -1.51
C HIS A 121 5.23 6.77 -1.80
N ILE A 122 4.97 7.09 -3.07
CA ILE A 122 4.82 8.43 -3.62
C ILE A 122 3.48 8.58 -4.32
N ALA A 123 3.04 9.82 -4.47
CA ALA A 123 1.95 10.19 -5.35
C ALA A 123 2.34 11.41 -6.17
N TRP A 124 1.82 11.50 -7.39
CA TRP A 124 1.97 12.70 -8.21
C TRP A 124 0.60 13.12 -8.71
N GLU A 125 0.27 14.41 -8.65
CA GLU A 125 -1.05 14.92 -9.00
C GLU A 125 -0.94 16.28 -9.70
N ARG A 126 -1.55 16.40 -10.87
CA ARG A 126 -1.52 17.61 -11.66
C ARG A 126 -2.36 18.70 -10.99
N GLY A 127 -1.83 19.92 -10.96
CA GLY A 127 -2.55 21.09 -10.46
C GLY A 127 -2.42 21.32 -8.95
N GLU A 128 -1.88 20.34 -8.21
CA GLU A 128 -1.43 20.55 -6.84
C GLU A 128 -0.27 21.55 -6.80
N GLN A 129 -0.22 22.36 -5.74
CA GLN A 129 0.88 23.34 -5.54
C GLN A 129 2.24 22.64 -5.53
N GLU A 130 2.30 21.46 -4.92
CA GLU A 130 3.43 20.53 -4.99
C GLU A 130 2.95 19.22 -5.63
N PRO A 131 3.17 19.04 -6.95
CA PRO A 131 2.63 17.90 -7.68
C PRO A 131 3.09 16.56 -7.14
N LEU A 132 4.36 16.43 -6.74
CA LEU A 132 4.92 15.21 -6.17
C LEU A 132 4.83 15.22 -4.65
N PHE A 133 4.12 14.24 -4.09
CA PHE A 133 4.04 13.94 -2.68
C PHE A 133 4.96 12.76 -2.33
N TYR A 134 5.81 12.94 -1.31
CA TYR A 134 6.68 11.90 -0.79
C TYR A 134 7.15 12.20 0.65
N LEU A 135 7.61 11.18 1.37
CA LEU A 135 8.19 11.34 2.70
C LEU A 135 9.66 11.78 2.64
N LEU A 136 10.13 12.47 3.67
CA LEU A 136 11.52 12.93 3.80
C LEU A 136 12.53 11.82 3.51
N LYS A 137 13.54 12.08 2.67
CA LYS A 137 14.58 11.11 2.23
C LYS A 137 14.11 10.03 1.26
N GLU A 138 12.90 10.13 0.70
CA GLU A 138 12.53 9.31 -0.45
C GLU A 138 13.53 9.50 -1.61
N PRO A 139 14.14 8.42 -2.15
CA PRO A 139 15.12 8.51 -3.23
C PRO A 139 14.45 8.70 -4.61
N ILE A 140 13.67 9.78 -4.76
CA ILE A 140 12.76 10.02 -5.90
C ILE A 140 13.42 9.93 -7.28
N THR A 141 14.70 10.33 -7.42
CA THR A 141 15.43 10.36 -8.69
C THR A 141 16.19 9.07 -9.00
N LYS A 142 16.32 8.17 -8.02
CA LYS A 142 17.15 6.95 -8.15
C LYS A 142 16.30 5.69 -8.34
N ARG A 143 15.00 5.73 -8.02
CA ARG A 143 14.09 4.58 -8.08
C ARG A 143 13.18 4.58 -9.30
N ILE A 144 12.73 3.38 -9.62
CA ILE A 144 11.56 3.14 -10.47
C ILE A 144 10.40 2.82 -9.53
N TYR A 145 9.25 3.45 -9.76
CA TYR A 145 8.03 3.23 -9.00
C TYR A 145 6.99 2.53 -9.87
N HIS A 146 6.36 1.48 -9.34
CA HIS A 146 5.20 0.85 -9.96
C HIS A 146 3.95 1.59 -9.53
N CYS A 147 3.29 2.28 -10.45
CA CYS A 147 2.19 3.17 -10.11
C CYS A 147 0.89 2.73 -10.76
N PHE A 148 -0.19 2.84 -10.01
CA PHE A 148 -1.51 3.02 -10.59
C PHE A 148 -1.61 4.46 -11.08
N VAL A 149 -2.02 4.65 -12.32
CA VAL A 149 -2.04 5.94 -13.00
C VAL A 149 -3.43 6.19 -13.57
N VAL A 150 -3.89 7.42 -13.41
CA VAL A 150 -5.03 7.99 -14.11
C VAL A 150 -4.46 8.98 -15.11
N TRP A 151 -4.56 8.62 -16.38
CA TRP A 151 -4.21 9.50 -17.49
C TRP A 151 -5.35 10.49 -17.74
N GLU A 152 -5.07 11.51 -18.54
CA GLU A 152 -6.07 12.42 -19.07
C GLU A 152 -7.28 11.64 -19.64
N HIS A 153 -8.46 12.24 -19.50
CA HIS A 153 -9.73 11.61 -19.87
C HIS A 153 -10.10 10.36 -19.06
N GLY A 154 -9.46 10.13 -17.91
CA GLY A 154 -9.83 9.07 -16.97
C GLY A 154 -9.36 7.67 -17.35
N VAL A 155 -8.44 7.54 -18.32
CA VAL A 155 -7.88 6.25 -18.70
C VAL A 155 -7.03 5.70 -17.55
N LEU A 156 -7.32 4.47 -17.11
CA LEU A 156 -6.59 3.83 -16.02
C LEU A 156 -5.42 3.00 -16.54
N GLY A 157 -4.32 2.98 -15.80
CA GLY A 157 -3.14 2.17 -16.11
C GLY A 157 -2.40 1.70 -14.86
N ILE A 158 -1.55 0.68 -15.05
CA ILE A 158 -0.52 0.29 -14.09
C ILE A 158 0.79 0.19 -14.88
N GLU A 159 1.76 1.04 -14.54
CA GLU A 159 3.01 1.23 -15.28
C GLU A 159 4.18 1.60 -14.37
N GLU A 160 5.40 1.54 -14.91
CA GLU A 160 6.63 1.91 -14.22
C GLU A 160 7.02 3.36 -14.54
N PHE A 161 7.30 4.16 -13.51
CA PHE A 161 7.63 5.58 -13.63
C PHE A 161 8.93 5.95 -12.92
N ARG A 162 9.55 7.03 -13.40
CA ARG A 162 10.68 7.73 -12.78
C ARG A 162 10.34 9.21 -12.64
N PHE A 163 10.97 9.85 -11.66
CA PHE A 163 10.83 11.27 -11.41
C PHE A 163 12.20 11.94 -11.46
N ASP A 164 12.26 13.18 -11.92
CA ASP A 164 13.48 13.98 -11.85
C ASP A 164 13.45 14.95 -10.65
N SER A 165 14.51 15.75 -10.50
CA SER A 165 14.62 16.76 -9.45
C SER A 165 13.63 17.92 -9.60
N GLU A 166 12.99 18.05 -10.77
CA GLU A 166 11.96 19.05 -11.06
C GLU A 166 10.55 18.43 -10.92
N HIS A 167 10.45 17.21 -10.40
CA HIS A 167 9.22 16.47 -10.17
C HIS A 167 8.45 16.13 -11.46
N ARG A 168 9.12 16.11 -12.61
CA ARG A 168 8.53 15.65 -13.88
C ARG A 168 8.41 14.14 -13.91
N VAL A 169 7.37 13.66 -14.59
CA VAL A 169 7.03 12.24 -14.68
C VAL A 169 7.56 11.65 -15.98
N TYR A 170 8.30 10.55 -15.87
CA TYR A 170 8.84 9.83 -17.02
C TYR A 170 8.40 8.37 -16.99
N ARG A 171 7.96 7.82 -18.13
CA ARG A 171 7.80 6.36 -18.28
C ARG A 171 9.16 5.68 -18.16
N ALA A 172 9.32 4.79 -17.19
CA ALA A 172 10.63 4.22 -16.85
C ALA A 172 11.27 3.45 -18.02
N ARG A 173 10.46 2.76 -18.84
CA ARG A 173 10.94 1.94 -19.96
C ARG A 173 11.40 2.75 -21.16
N THR A 174 10.73 3.86 -21.46
CA THR A 174 10.97 4.63 -22.68
C THR A 174 11.73 5.92 -22.43
N GLY A 175 11.75 6.41 -21.19
CA GLY A 175 12.30 7.72 -20.83
C GLY A 175 11.48 8.90 -21.36
N ILE A 176 10.26 8.65 -21.85
CA ILE A 176 9.37 9.70 -22.36
C ILE A 176 8.74 10.43 -21.17
N GLU A 177 8.84 11.76 -21.19
CA GLU A 177 8.19 12.67 -20.25
C GLU A 177 6.67 12.72 -20.54
N VAL A 178 5.85 12.62 -19.48
CA VAL A 178 4.40 12.45 -19.58
C VAL A 178 3.60 13.24 -18.54
N SER A 179 4.19 14.24 -17.88
CA SER A 179 3.51 15.03 -16.85
C SER A 179 2.24 15.70 -17.40
N ASP A 180 2.28 16.14 -18.65
CA ASP A 180 1.14 16.80 -19.32
C ASP A 180 0.01 15.85 -19.74
N THR A 181 0.19 14.52 -19.61
CA THR A 181 -0.86 13.52 -19.92
C THR A 181 -1.29 12.68 -18.73
N VAL A 182 -0.61 12.80 -17.58
CA VAL A 182 -1.02 12.18 -16.30
C VAL A 182 -1.92 13.15 -15.52
N ASP A 183 -3.10 12.71 -15.10
CA ASP A 183 -3.93 13.48 -14.16
C ASP A 183 -3.39 13.28 -12.74
N TRP A 184 -3.27 12.02 -12.32
CA TRP A 184 -2.55 11.65 -11.11
C TRP A 184 -2.04 10.22 -11.17
N LEU A 185 -1.07 9.89 -10.32
CA LEU A 185 -0.57 8.54 -10.12
C LEU A 185 -0.20 8.30 -8.67
N VAL A 186 -0.13 7.03 -8.29
CA VAL A 186 0.28 6.61 -6.97
C VAL A 186 1.02 5.29 -7.02
N SER A 187 2.15 5.22 -6.31
CA SER A 187 2.93 3.99 -6.28
C SER A 187 2.33 2.96 -5.33
N GLY A 188 2.37 1.70 -5.72
CA GLY A 188 2.10 0.56 -4.86
C GLY A 188 3.18 -0.51 -5.02
N LYS A 189 3.08 -1.58 -4.22
CA LYS A 189 4.01 -2.70 -4.31
C LYS A 189 3.62 -3.57 -5.49
N PRO A 190 4.51 -3.83 -6.47
CA PRO A 190 4.15 -4.61 -7.64
C PRO A 190 3.75 -6.05 -7.26
N LEU A 191 2.77 -6.60 -8.00
CA LEU A 191 2.22 -7.92 -7.73
C LEU A 191 2.11 -8.78 -8.99
N VAL A 192 1.56 -8.21 -10.08
CA VAL A 192 1.39 -8.89 -11.38
C VAL A 192 1.90 -7.98 -12.49
N ILE A 193 2.69 -8.53 -13.41
CA ILE A 193 3.19 -7.84 -14.60
C ILE A 193 2.92 -8.72 -15.83
N GLU A 194 2.19 -8.19 -16.80
CA GLU A 194 1.84 -8.88 -18.07
C GLU A 194 1.24 -10.28 -17.86
N GLY A 195 0.38 -10.41 -16.85
CA GLY A 195 -0.31 -11.66 -16.51
C GLY A 195 0.61 -12.72 -15.88
N GLN A 196 1.78 -12.32 -15.38
CA GLN A 196 2.69 -13.18 -14.64
C GLN A 196 2.85 -12.66 -13.20
N PRO A 197 2.94 -13.55 -12.21
CA PRO A 197 3.26 -13.14 -10.84
C PRO A 197 4.66 -12.55 -10.81
N LEU A 198 4.87 -11.56 -9.95
CA LEU A 198 6.18 -10.96 -9.79
C LEU A 198 7.17 -11.95 -9.14
N ASN A 199 8.40 -11.97 -9.64
CA ASN A 199 9.45 -12.82 -9.08
C ASN A 199 10.05 -12.20 -7.82
N LEU A 200 9.62 -12.66 -6.64
CA LEU A 200 10.19 -12.26 -5.35
C LEU A 200 11.66 -12.70 -5.17
N GLY A 201 12.20 -13.55 -6.04
CA GLY A 201 13.63 -13.87 -6.09
C GLY A 201 14.50 -12.82 -6.79
N ASP A 202 13.93 -11.70 -7.25
CA ASP A 202 14.66 -10.56 -7.83
C ASP A 202 14.89 -9.45 -6.78
N PRO A 203 16.14 -9.03 -6.49
CA PRO A 203 16.40 -8.02 -5.45
C PRO A 203 15.67 -6.71 -5.70
N ARG A 204 15.51 -6.36 -6.98
CA ARG A 204 14.83 -5.14 -7.45
C ARG A 204 13.32 -5.16 -7.23
N VAL A 205 12.77 -6.34 -6.96
CA VAL A 205 11.37 -6.53 -6.57
C VAL A 205 11.24 -6.44 -5.06
N VAL A 206 12.08 -7.16 -4.31
CA VAL A 206 11.99 -7.22 -2.85
C VAL A 206 12.28 -5.85 -2.22
N GLU A 207 13.19 -5.07 -2.82
CA GLU A 207 13.43 -3.67 -2.42
C GLU A 207 12.24 -2.73 -2.62
N GLN A 208 11.12 -3.20 -3.19
CA GLN A 208 9.87 -2.43 -3.26
C GLN A 208 8.95 -2.70 -2.07
N PHE A 209 9.29 -3.69 -1.26
CA PHE A 209 8.62 -4.01 0.00
C PHE A 209 9.44 -3.40 1.14
N TYR A 210 9.12 -2.14 1.45
CA TYR A 210 9.74 -1.38 2.54
C TYR A 210 9.81 -2.15 3.86
N ASP A 211 8.73 -2.88 4.15
CA ASP A 211 8.65 -3.74 5.30
C ASP A 211 8.73 -5.21 4.88
N ILE A 212 9.91 -5.80 5.03
CA ILE A 212 10.15 -7.21 4.68
C ILE A 212 9.23 -8.18 5.42
N ARG A 213 8.61 -7.77 6.54
CA ARG A 213 7.65 -8.61 7.27
C ARG A 213 6.38 -8.85 6.50
N HIS A 214 6.10 -8.10 5.45
CA HIS A 214 4.99 -8.35 4.53
C HIS A 214 5.33 -9.42 3.48
N VAL A 215 6.61 -9.80 3.38
CA VAL A 215 7.11 -10.83 2.45
C VAL A 215 7.52 -12.10 3.20
N ILE A 216 8.19 -11.95 4.35
CA ILE A 216 8.72 -13.05 5.17
C ILE A 216 7.93 -13.18 6.48
N HIS A 217 7.56 -14.40 6.84
CA HIS A 217 6.92 -14.69 8.11
C HIS A 217 7.94 -14.72 9.25
N PHE A 218 7.67 -13.94 10.29
CA PHE A 218 8.38 -13.95 11.56
C PHE A 218 7.41 -14.37 12.69
N ASN A 219 7.86 -15.16 13.66
CA ASN A 219 7.08 -15.65 14.78
C ASN A 219 7.04 -14.62 15.93
N TYR A 220 6.00 -13.79 15.94
CA TYR A 220 5.85 -12.63 16.85
C TYR A 220 5.59 -12.93 18.34
N LYS A 221 5.40 -14.19 18.76
CA LYS A 221 5.18 -14.52 20.20
C LYS A 221 6.38 -14.14 21.10
N THR A 222 7.50 -13.78 20.50
CA THR A 222 8.75 -13.39 21.14
C THR A 222 9.06 -11.89 21.07
N GLN A 223 8.34 -11.10 20.24
CA GLN A 223 8.55 -9.64 20.13
C GLN A 223 7.82 -8.83 21.22
N LEU A 224 6.62 -9.23 21.65
CA LEU A 224 5.85 -8.51 22.67
C LEU A 224 6.51 -8.53 24.06
N THR A 225 7.28 -9.58 24.36
CA THR A 225 8.05 -9.71 25.61
C THR A 225 9.23 -8.74 25.69
N TYR A 226 9.71 -8.24 24.55
CA TYR A 226 10.85 -7.31 24.46
C TYR A 226 10.42 -5.85 24.68
N ILE A 227 9.25 -5.47 24.17
CA ILE A 227 8.70 -4.10 24.27
C ILE A 227 8.21 -3.78 25.70
N GLN A 228 7.86 -4.79 26.51
CA GLN A 228 7.28 -4.57 27.85
C GLN A 228 8.22 -4.84 29.03
N GLY A 229 9.50 -5.17 28.83
CA GLY A 229 10.38 -5.42 29.98
C GLY A 229 11.82 -5.79 29.66
N LEU A 230 12.64 -4.80 29.30
CA LEU A 230 14.11 -4.93 29.36
C LEU A 230 14.64 -4.34 30.64
N SER A 231 14.52 -5.12 31.71
CA SER A 231 15.42 -5.08 32.84
C SER A 231 15.40 -6.47 33.47
N LYS A 232 16.48 -7.22 33.27
CA LYS A 232 16.82 -8.49 33.96
C LYS A 232 16.27 -9.79 33.36
N ILE A 233 16.77 -10.28 32.22
CA ILE A 233 16.95 -11.75 32.07
C ILE A 233 18.23 -12.04 31.26
N PRO A 234 19.16 -12.88 31.75
CA PRO A 234 20.33 -13.34 31.01
C PRO A 234 20.00 -14.43 29.97
N GLU A 235 20.87 -14.50 28.95
CA GLU A 235 21.24 -15.66 28.13
C GLU A 235 20.47 -15.99 26.84
N LEU A 236 21.29 -16.01 25.77
CA LEU A 236 21.05 -16.49 24.42
C LEU A 236 20.58 -17.95 24.45
N ASN A 237 19.28 -18.19 24.24
CA ASN A 237 18.69 -19.38 23.61
C ASN A 237 17.16 -19.35 23.76
N ARG A 238 16.53 -18.23 23.34
CA ARG A 238 15.07 -18.15 23.25
C ARG A 238 14.64 -18.16 21.76
N PRO A 239 13.60 -18.92 21.37
CA PRO A 239 13.08 -19.06 19.99
C PRO A 239 12.56 -17.79 19.27
N GLY A 240 13.11 -16.62 19.57
CA GLY A 240 12.75 -15.35 18.91
C GLY A 240 13.85 -14.30 18.87
N LEU A 241 15.02 -14.61 19.43
CA LEU A 241 16.24 -13.89 19.10
C LEU A 241 16.68 -14.17 17.64
N THR A 242 16.24 -15.28 17.04
CA THR A 242 16.55 -15.63 15.65
C THR A 242 15.89 -14.67 14.66
N ASP A 243 14.59 -14.42 14.81
CA ASP A 243 13.83 -13.58 13.88
C ASP A 243 14.29 -12.13 13.91
N MET A 244 14.65 -11.63 15.10
CA MET A 244 15.25 -10.31 15.24
C MET A 244 16.63 -10.23 14.59
N ARG A 245 17.47 -11.26 14.74
CA ARG A 245 18.78 -11.31 14.06
C ARG A 245 18.64 -11.42 12.55
N ILE A 246 17.61 -12.10 12.05
CA ILE A 246 17.31 -12.14 10.62
C ILE A 246 16.90 -10.74 10.14
N LEU A 247 16.06 -10.03 10.88
CA LEU A 247 15.70 -8.64 10.54
C LEU A 247 16.94 -7.72 10.59
N GLU A 248 17.74 -7.78 11.66
CA GLU A 248 19.01 -7.03 11.76
C GLU A 248 19.95 -7.35 10.60
N TYR A 249 20.03 -8.62 10.20
CA TYR A 249 20.81 -9.04 9.04
C TYR A 249 20.29 -8.39 7.75
N ILE A 250 19.01 -8.56 7.44
CA ILE A 250 18.38 -8.02 6.22
C ILE A 250 18.56 -6.50 6.12
N TYR A 251 18.42 -5.79 7.24
CA TYR A 251 18.45 -4.33 7.26
C TYR A 251 19.82 -3.72 7.58
N ALA A 252 20.84 -4.51 7.87
CA ALA A 252 22.18 -3.97 8.02
C ALA A 252 22.70 -3.50 6.64
N ASN A 253 23.27 -2.30 6.61
CA ASN A 253 23.65 -1.57 5.39
C ASN A 253 22.45 -1.30 4.45
N TYR A 254 21.30 -1.00 5.03
CA TYR A 254 20.15 -0.52 4.28
C TYR A 254 20.38 0.92 3.76
N PRO A 255 19.98 1.23 2.51
CA PRO A 255 19.24 0.38 1.58
C PRO A 255 20.10 -0.51 0.67
N GLU A 256 21.42 -0.32 0.61
CA GLU A 256 22.29 -0.88 -0.43
C GLU A 256 22.29 -2.41 -0.49
N GLU A 257 22.33 -3.09 0.65
CA GLU A 257 22.40 -4.57 0.70
C GLU A 257 21.04 -5.22 1.02
N PHE A 258 19.99 -4.42 1.19
CA PHE A 258 18.69 -4.90 1.68
C PHE A 258 18.08 -5.99 0.77
N GLY A 259 18.02 -5.73 -0.53
CA GLY A 259 17.41 -6.66 -1.49
C GLY A 259 18.15 -8.00 -1.57
N GLU A 260 19.48 -7.96 -1.58
CA GLU A 260 20.33 -9.17 -1.65
C GLU A 260 20.18 -10.03 -0.39
N ARG A 261 20.26 -9.41 0.79
CA ARG A 261 20.13 -10.11 2.07
C ARG A 261 18.72 -10.63 2.31
N ALA A 262 17.70 -9.87 1.90
CA ALA A 262 16.31 -10.32 1.95
C ALA A 262 16.11 -11.59 1.10
N ILE A 263 16.73 -11.67 -0.07
CA ILE A 263 16.65 -12.84 -0.95
C ILE A 263 17.40 -14.04 -0.41
N GLU A 264 18.57 -13.84 0.18
CA GLU A 264 19.28 -14.92 0.87
C GLU A 264 18.39 -15.55 1.94
N VAL A 265 17.71 -14.72 2.73
CA VAL A 265 16.76 -15.21 3.75
C VAL A 265 15.55 -15.87 3.09
N LEU A 266 14.96 -15.29 2.05
CA LEU A 266 13.81 -15.87 1.34
C LEU A 266 14.11 -17.26 0.75
N ASN A 267 15.35 -17.46 0.28
CA ASN A 267 15.78 -18.74 -0.30
C ASN A 267 16.18 -19.78 0.76
N SER A 268 16.23 -19.41 2.04
CA SER A 268 16.50 -20.36 3.13
C SER A 268 15.33 -21.35 3.29
N PRO A 269 15.59 -22.67 3.40
CA PRO A 269 14.54 -23.68 3.58
C PRO A 269 13.67 -23.50 4.83
N GLU A 270 14.15 -22.76 5.82
CA GLU A 270 13.44 -22.50 7.08
C GLU A 270 12.48 -21.30 6.98
N THR A 271 12.65 -20.46 5.96
CA THR A 271 11.86 -19.25 5.76
C THR A 271 10.50 -19.58 5.17
N LYS A 272 9.47 -18.94 5.71
CA LYS A 272 8.09 -19.08 5.21
C LYS A 272 7.60 -17.75 4.67
N PRO A 273 6.78 -17.76 3.60
CA PRO A 273 6.16 -16.54 3.12
C PRO A 273 5.23 -15.98 4.20
N ALA A 274 5.30 -14.67 4.36
CA ALA A 274 4.32 -13.92 5.14
C ALA A 274 2.92 -14.12 4.59
N ARG A 275 1.94 -14.19 5.48
CA ARG A 275 0.52 -14.10 5.11
C ARG A 275 -0.09 -12.87 5.76
N TYR A 276 -0.67 -11.99 4.96
CA TYR A 276 -1.35 -10.79 5.39
C TYR A 276 -2.69 -10.67 4.69
N TYR A 277 -3.54 -9.81 5.26
CA TYR A 277 -4.69 -9.33 4.55
C TYR A 277 -4.23 -8.21 3.61
N PHE A 278 -4.34 -8.43 2.32
CA PHE A 278 -3.88 -7.47 1.31
C PHE A 278 -5.05 -6.70 0.71
N ASN A 279 -4.81 -5.46 0.30
CA ASN A 279 -5.66 -4.70 -0.62
C ASN A 279 -4.89 -4.49 -1.91
N ALA A 280 -5.35 -5.10 -2.99
CA ALA A 280 -4.73 -5.00 -4.31
C ALA A 280 -5.69 -4.40 -5.32
N VAL A 281 -5.15 -3.58 -6.21
CA VAL A 281 -5.82 -3.09 -7.40
C VAL A 281 -5.15 -3.69 -8.63
N GLY A 282 -5.95 -4.14 -9.58
CA GLY A 282 -5.48 -4.73 -10.82
C GLY A 282 -6.31 -4.32 -12.02
N LEU A 283 -5.73 -4.51 -13.20
CA LEU A 283 -6.36 -4.22 -14.48
C LEU A 283 -6.31 -5.47 -15.37
N SER A 284 -7.44 -5.75 -16.03
CA SER A 284 -7.51 -6.58 -17.23
C SER A 284 -7.67 -5.68 -18.45
N ASP A 285 -7.86 -6.25 -19.64
CA ASP A 285 -8.08 -5.47 -20.87
C ASP A 285 -9.39 -4.67 -20.84
N ARG A 286 -10.32 -4.99 -19.93
CA ARG A 286 -11.68 -4.43 -19.91
C ARG A 286 -12.20 -4.08 -18.52
N GLU A 287 -11.49 -4.44 -17.47
CA GLU A 287 -12.00 -4.32 -16.10
C GLU A 287 -10.94 -3.74 -15.17
N LEU A 288 -11.40 -2.93 -14.22
CA LEU A 288 -10.73 -2.66 -12.97
C LEU A 288 -11.11 -3.76 -11.96
N ILE A 289 -10.12 -4.29 -11.25
CA ILE A 289 -10.28 -5.34 -10.26
C ILE A 289 -9.79 -4.79 -8.92
N ILE A 290 -10.63 -4.88 -7.89
CA ILE A 290 -10.22 -4.66 -6.49
C ILE A 290 -10.28 -6.02 -5.81
N CYS A 291 -9.21 -6.42 -5.14
CA CYS A 291 -9.10 -7.71 -4.46
C CYS A 291 -8.58 -7.53 -3.04
N GLN A 292 -9.29 -8.10 -2.08
CA GLN A 292 -8.93 -8.17 -0.68
C GLN A 292 -8.92 -9.61 -0.20
N LYS A 293 -7.73 -10.10 0.19
CA LYS A 293 -7.56 -11.52 0.49
C LYS A 293 -6.48 -11.72 1.54
N PHE A 294 -6.72 -12.66 2.45
CA PHE A 294 -5.70 -13.18 3.35
C PHE A 294 -4.88 -14.24 2.61
N ALA A 295 -3.64 -13.91 2.28
CA ALA A 295 -2.78 -14.74 1.46
C ALA A 295 -1.31 -14.37 1.68
N SER A 296 -0.39 -15.13 1.12
CA SER A 296 0.92 -14.64 0.71
C SER A 296 0.84 -13.85 -0.60
N LEU A 297 1.88 -13.10 -0.95
CA LEU A 297 1.94 -12.34 -2.20
C LEU A 297 1.81 -13.26 -3.43
N GLU A 298 2.46 -14.41 -3.42
CA GLU A 298 2.41 -15.40 -4.51
C GLU A 298 1.00 -15.99 -4.67
N GLU A 299 0.36 -16.38 -3.56
CA GLU A 299 -1.03 -16.86 -3.58
C GLU A 299 -2.00 -15.78 -4.07
N LEU A 300 -1.80 -14.52 -3.66
CA LEU A 300 -2.62 -13.39 -4.12
C LEU A 300 -2.44 -13.14 -5.62
N ALA A 301 -1.20 -13.09 -6.10
CA ALA A 301 -0.88 -12.90 -7.51
C ALA A 301 -1.50 -14.00 -8.38
N ASN A 302 -1.27 -15.26 -8.02
CA ASN A 302 -1.84 -16.40 -8.74
C ASN A 302 -3.37 -16.36 -8.74
N PHE A 303 -3.98 -16.02 -7.61
CA PHE A 303 -5.44 -15.86 -7.53
C PHE A 303 -5.94 -14.75 -8.49
N MET A 304 -5.33 -13.57 -8.47
CA MET A 304 -5.72 -12.46 -9.34
C MET A 304 -5.54 -12.80 -10.83
N ILE A 305 -4.49 -13.55 -11.19
CA ILE A 305 -4.26 -13.99 -12.58
C ILE A 305 -5.28 -15.07 -12.99
N GLU A 306 -5.31 -16.18 -12.26
CA GLU A 306 -6.05 -17.38 -12.67
C GLU A 306 -7.56 -17.25 -12.50
N LYS A 307 -8.01 -16.57 -11.44
CA LYS A 307 -9.43 -16.42 -11.12
C LYS A 307 -10.01 -15.13 -11.67
N LEU A 308 -9.26 -14.04 -11.60
CA LEU A 308 -9.76 -12.71 -11.96
C LEU A 308 -9.30 -12.24 -13.34
N GLY A 309 -8.37 -12.95 -14.00
CA GLY A 309 -7.90 -12.61 -15.35
C GLY A 309 -7.08 -11.32 -15.40
N VAL A 310 -6.46 -10.95 -14.28
CA VAL A 310 -5.69 -9.71 -14.15
C VAL A 310 -4.39 -9.79 -14.97
N LYS A 311 -4.05 -8.69 -15.64
CA LYS A 311 -2.81 -8.53 -16.42
C LYS A 311 -1.75 -7.72 -15.69
N ARG A 312 -2.17 -6.73 -14.91
CA ARG A 312 -1.26 -5.91 -14.09
C ARG A 312 -1.90 -5.64 -12.75
N ALA A 313 -1.11 -5.68 -11.68
CA ALA A 313 -1.61 -5.40 -10.34
C ALA A 313 -0.53 -4.85 -9.42
N ILE A 314 -0.98 -4.04 -8.46
CA ILE A 314 -0.19 -3.56 -7.34
C ILE A 314 -0.97 -3.74 -6.02
N VAL A 315 -0.24 -3.93 -4.93
CA VAL A 315 -0.75 -3.84 -3.56
C VAL A 315 -0.65 -2.38 -3.11
N LEU A 316 -1.74 -1.87 -2.53
CA LEU A 316 -1.84 -0.51 -2.00
C LEU A 316 -1.86 -0.46 -0.47
N ASP A 317 -2.25 -1.57 0.16
CA ASP A 317 -2.40 -1.64 1.60
C ASP A 317 -2.30 -3.07 2.13
N GLU A 318 -1.84 -3.19 3.38
CA GLU A 318 -1.82 -4.44 4.12
C GLU A 318 -2.40 -4.34 5.54
N GLY A 319 -2.86 -5.47 6.02
CA GLY A 319 -3.35 -5.70 7.36
C GLY A 319 -4.49 -4.77 7.77
N GLY A 320 -4.28 -3.99 8.85
CA GLY A 320 -5.33 -3.21 9.50
C GLY A 320 -5.74 -1.97 8.70
N SER A 321 -5.05 -1.70 7.60
CA SER A 321 -5.38 -0.64 6.66
C SER A 321 -6.39 -1.07 5.60
N VAL A 322 -6.56 -2.37 5.38
CA VAL A 322 -7.42 -2.88 4.31
C VAL A 322 -8.89 -2.68 4.65
N ALA A 323 -9.56 -1.93 3.77
CA ALA A 323 -11.00 -1.75 3.74
C ALA A 323 -11.48 -1.31 2.36
N THR A 324 -12.73 -1.66 2.06
CA THR A 324 -13.51 -1.17 0.91
C THR A 324 -14.79 -0.55 1.42
N TRP A 325 -15.03 0.70 1.03
CA TRP A 325 -16.31 1.39 1.20
C TRP A 325 -17.02 1.47 -0.16
N ALA A 326 -18.35 1.38 -0.17
CA ALA A 326 -19.15 1.57 -1.37
C ALA A 326 -20.40 2.40 -1.07
N SER A 327 -20.74 3.29 -2.01
CA SER A 327 -21.89 4.19 -1.89
C SER A 327 -23.24 3.47 -1.91
N TYR A 328 -23.31 2.32 -2.57
CA TYR A 328 -24.54 1.54 -2.73
C TYR A 328 -24.80 0.59 -1.55
N HIS A 329 -23.94 0.60 -0.53
CA HIS A 329 -24.11 -0.22 0.67
C HIS A 329 -25.11 0.44 1.65
N GLY A 330 -26.39 0.46 1.27
CA GLY A 330 -27.45 1.11 2.04
C GLY A 330 -27.67 2.59 1.66
N PRO A 331 -28.59 3.30 2.35
CA PRO A 331 -28.98 4.67 1.98
C PRO A 331 -27.86 5.71 2.17
N ASP A 332 -26.89 5.42 3.04
CA ASP A 332 -25.79 6.31 3.38
C ASP A 332 -24.42 5.76 2.89
N GLY A 333 -24.44 4.67 2.10
CA GLY A 333 -23.25 3.88 1.80
C GLY A 333 -22.65 3.19 3.04
N GLY A 334 -21.53 2.50 2.85
CA GLY A 334 -20.93 1.73 3.94
C GLY A 334 -19.78 0.83 3.54
N PHE A 335 -19.17 0.19 4.53
CA PHE A 335 -18.07 -0.74 4.32
C PHE A 335 -18.57 -2.09 3.81
N GLU A 336 -18.21 -2.42 2.57
CA GLU A 336 -18.42 -3.75 1.98
C GLU A 336 -17.55 -4.80 2.67
N ASN A 337 -16.29 -4.42 2.95
CA ASN A 337 -15.33 -5.30 3.56
C ASN A 337 -14.26 -4.53 4.34
N VAL A 338 -13.82 -5.10 5.45
CA VAL A 338 -12.75 -4.57 6.31
C VAL A 338 -11.94 -5.72 6.89
N SER A 339 -10.65 -5.50 7.11
CA SER A 339 -9.81 -6.43 7.87
C SER A 339 -10.30 -6.61 9.30
N SER A 340 -9.97 -7.75 9.93
CA SER A 340 -10.40 -8.03 11.31
C SER A 340 -9.82 -7.09 12.38
N TYR A 341 -8.83 -6.28 12.04
CA TYR A 341 -8.17 -5.27 12.90
C TYR A 341 -8.13 -3.89 12.21
N PHE A 342 -9.20 -3.62 11.45
CA PHE A 342 -9.39 -2.38 10.71
C PHE A 342 -9.28 -1.13 11.59
N ARG A 343 -8.65 -0.10 11.01
CA ARG A 343 -8.48 1.22 11.63
C ARG A 343 -9.25 2.25 10.79
N PRO A 344 -10.29 2.91 11.36
CA PRO A 344 -11.22 3.76 10.60
C PRO A 344 -10.65 5.12 10.18
N SER A 345 -9.39 5.40 10.52
CA SER A 345 -8.71 6.62 10.10
C SER A 345 -7.57 6.28 9.14
N ALA A 346 -7.50 7.01 8.04
CA ALA A 346 -6.57 6.79 6.94
C ALA A 346 -5.70 8.04 6.70
N LEU A 347 -4.57 7.83 6.05
CA LEU A 347 -3.78 8.93 5.48
C LEU A 347 -4.17 9.19 4.04
N SER A 348 -4.65 8.17 3.34
CA SER A 348 -4.93 8.25 1.92
C SER A 348 -5.92 7.19 1.50
N LEU A 349 -6.80 7.58 0.59
CA LEU A 349 -7.82 6.74 -0.03
C LEU A 349 -7.84 6.97 -1.54
N ILE A 350 -8.28 5.97 -2.29
CA ILE A 350 -8.59 6.09 -3.72
C ILE A 350 -10.08 5.81 -3.90
N GLY A 351 -10.78 6.71 -4.57
CA GLY A 351 -12.17 6.55 -4.97
C GLY A 351 -12.31 6.31 -6.46
N PHE A 352 -13.18 5.38 -6.84
CA PHE A 352 -13.58 5.11 -8.21
C PHE A 352 -15.05 5.49 -8.37
N GLU A 353 -15.31 6.56 -9.12
CA GLU A 353 -16.66 7.01 -9.43
C GLU A 353 -17.24 6.13 -10.53
N LEU A 354 -18.48 5.71 -10.34
CA LEU A 354 -19.20 4.83 -11.25
C LEU A 354 -20.29 5.61 -12.00
N VAL A 355 -20.49 5.26 -13.27
CA VAL A 355 -21.62 5.78 -14.06
C VAL A 355 -22.93 5.36 -13.39
N GLU A 356 -23.83 6.32 -13.13
CA GLU A 356 -25.16 6.01 -12.60
C GLU A 356 -25.98 5.24 -13.64
N SER A 357 -26.49 4.08 -13.24
CA SER A 357 -27.43 3.34 -14.05
C SER A 357 -28.78 4.07 -14.08
N ARG A 358 -29.02 4.84 -15.15
CA ARG A 358 -30.34 5.43 -15.42
C ARG A 358 -31.46 4.38 -15.52
#